data_AF-A0A7K6IAF3-F1
#
_entry.id   AF-A0A7K6IAF3-F1
#
_cell.length_a   1.000
_cell.length_b   1.000
_cell.length_c   1.000
_cell.angle_alpha   90.00
_cell.angle_beta   90.00
_cell.angle_gamma   90.00
#
_symmetry.space_group_name_H-M   'P 1'
#
loop_
_entity.id
_entity.type
_entity.pdbx_description
1 polymer ?
#
loop_
_entity_poly.entity_id
_entity_poly.type
_entity_poly.pdbx_seq_one_letter_code
_entity_poly.pdbx_strand_id
1 'polypeptide(L)'
;EEAEDGAEDGPRAGAEDEEDEEGDEGVAARFLALERALSEELRALPPPGPPVATVYAPLEYAWEPHCDFVRRYCRGPKAVLFLGMNPGPFGMAQTGVPVGEAWHVREWLRVTGAVLKPPQEHPKRPVLGLRCPRAEVS
;
A
#
# COMPACT_ATOMS: atom_id res chain seq x y z
N GLU A 1 50.88 44.95 -20.13
CA GLU A 1 49.42 44.78 -20.17
C GLU A 1 49.15 43.42 -20.77
N GLU A 2 48.80 42.47 -19.90
CA GLU A 2 47.45 41.86 -19.80
C GLU A 2 47.44 40.56 -20.64
N ALA A 3 47.00 39.38 -20.18
CA ALA A 3 46.29 38.98 -18.98
C ALA A 3 46.55 37.48 -18.69
N GLU A 4 46.30 37.11 -17.44
CA GLU A 4 46.19 35.75 -16.87
C GLU A 4 44.96 35.00 -17.40
N ASP A 5 45.00 33.67 -17.40
CA ASP A 5 44.05 32.76 -16.70
C ASP A 5 44.36 31.32 -17.15
N GLY A 6 44.52 30.32 -16.30
CA GLY A 6 43.66 30.03 -15.13
C GLY A 6 42.91 28.75 -15.47
N ALA A 7 43.48 27.62 -15.07
CA ALA A 7 42.83 26.32 -15.17
C ALA A 7 41.80 26.18 -14.05
N GLU A 8 40.54 25.88 -14.37
CA GLU A 8 39.60 25.30 -13.41
C GLU A 8 38.77 24.20 -14.08
N ASP A 9 39.11 22.96 -13.72
CA ASP A 9 38.36 21.74 -13.96
C ASP A 9 37.24 21.70 -12.90
N GLY A 10 36.02 22.07 -13.32
CA GLY A 10 34.85 22.10 -12.45
C GLY A 10 34.21 20.71 -12.31
N PRO A 11 33.73 20.32 -11.11
CA PRO A 11 33.15 19.00 -10.92
C PRO A 11 31.80 18.88 -11.62
N ARG A 12 31.65 17.85 -12.47
CA ARG A 12 30.36 17.35 -12.95
C ARG A 12 29.53 16.90 -11.75
N ALA A 13 28.46 17.62 -11.46
CA ALA A 13 27.43 17.21 -10.51
C ALA A 13 26.14 16.86 -11.28
N GLY A 14 25.58 15.69 -10.97
CA GLY A 14 24.17 15.35 -11.21
C GLY A 14 23.89 14.50 -12.45
N ALA A 15 24.29 13.23 -12.41
CA ALA A 15 23.78 12.20 -13.33
C ALA A 15 23.57 10.86 -12.60
N GLU A 16 23.20 10.88 -11.32
CA GLU A 16 23.05 9.66 -10.50
C GLU A 16 21.60 9.37 -10.08
N ASP A 17 20.62 10.19 -10.45
CA ASP A 17 19.22 10.00 -9.99
C ASP A 17 18.31 9.28 -11.02
N GLU A 18 18.76 9.00 -12.24
CA GLU A 18 17.89 8.43 -13.30
C GLU A 18 17.92 6.89 -13.38
N GLU A 19 18.92 6.20 -12.80
CA GLU A 19 19.02 4.73 -12.87
C GLU A 19 18.26 3.99 -11.73
N ASP A 20 17.92 4.69 -10.64
CA ASP A 20 17.25 4.09 -9.47
C ASP A 20 15.71 4.02 -9.60
N GLU A 21 15.10 4.82 -10.49
CA GLU A 21 13.63 4.84 -10.64
C GLU A 21 13.07 3.54 -11.26
N GLU A 22 13.80 2.88 -12.17
CA GLU A 22 13.38 1.60 -12.77
C GLU A 22 13.41 0.43 -11.77
N GLY A 23 14.36 0.45 -10.82
CA GLY A 23 14.48 -0.56 -9.77
C GLY A 23 13.40 -0.43 -8.69
N ASP A 24 13.02 0.80 -8.37
CA ASP A 24 12.07 1.14 -7.30
C ASP A 24 10.62 0.86 -7.67
N GLU A 25 10.20 1.15 -8.90
CA GLU A 25 8.89 0.70 -9.40
C GLU A 25 8.83 -0.82 -9.51
N GLY A 26 9.97 -1.47 -9.78
CA GLY A 26 10.10 -2.91 -9.90
C GLY A 26 9.74 -3.67 -8.61
N VAL A 27 10.20 -3.21 -7.44
CA VAL A 27 9.89 -3.89 -6.16
C VAL A 27 8.40 -3.77 -5.81
N ALA A 28 7.83 -2.56 -5.93
CA ALA A 28 6.41 -2.33 -5.68
C ALA A 28 5.53 -3.14 -6.64
N ALA A 29 5.85 -3.16 -7.94
CA ALA A 29 5.11 -3.93 -8.94
C ALA A 29 5.15 -5.44 -8.64
N ARG A 30 6.32 -5.98 -8.29
CA ARG A 30 6.48 -7.38 -7.90
C ARG A 30 5.70 -7.72 -6.62
N PHE A 31 5.71 -6.84 -5.63
CA PHE A 31 4.95 -7.03 -4.39
C PHE A 31 3.44 -7.10 -4.66
N LEU A 32 2.90 -6.14 -5.42
CA LEU A 32 1.49 -6.13 -5.81
C LEU A 32 1.11 -7.35 -6.66
N ALA A 33 2.00 -7.81 -7.53
CA ALA A 33 1.77 -9.02 -8.32
C ALA A 33 1.67 -10.28 -7.44
N LEU A 34 2.52 -10.40 -6.42
CA LEU A 34 2.47 -11.49 -5.45
C LEU A 34 1.17 -11.47 -4.63
N GLU A 35 0.74 -10.30 -4.18
CA GLU A 35 -0.53 -10.17 -3.44
C GLU A 35 -1.75 -10.50 -4.29
N ARG A 36 -1.71 -10.17 -5.59
CA ARG A 36 -2.77 -10.53 -6.52
C ARG A 36 -2.83 -12.03 -6.78
N ALA A 37 -1.67 -12.67 -7.00
CA ALA A 37 -1.58 -14.12 -7.11
C ALA A 37 -2.09 -14.82 -5.85
N LEU A 38 -1.67 -14.36 -4.66
CA LEU A 38 -2.18 -14.87 -3.39
C LEU A 38 -3.69 -14.69 -3.26
N SER A 39 -4.23 -13.54 -3.66
CA SER A 39 -5.68 -13.29 -3.62
C SER A 39 -6.45 -14.24 -4.55
N GLU A 40 -5.88 -14.61 -5.70
CA GLU A 40 -6.45 -15.62 -6.60
C GLU A 40 -6.43 -17.02 -5.97
N GLU A 41 -5.32 -17.41 -5.33
CA GLU A 41 -5.21 -18.68 -4.61
C GLU A 41 -6.20 -18.77 -3.45
N LEU A 42 -6.33 -17.70 -2.65
CA LEU A 42 -7.29 -17.64 -1.54
C LEU A 42 -8.74 -17.73 -2.02
N ARG A 43 -9.07 -17.12 -3.16
CA ARG A 43 -10.41 -17.19 -3.76
C ARG A 43 -10.75 -18.59 -4.25
N ALA A 44 -9.74 -19.38 -4.64
CA ALA A 44 -9.92 -20.75 -5.08
C ALA A 44 -10.11 -21.75 -3.93
N LEU A 45 -9.85 -21.35 -2.68
CA LEU A 45 -10.10 -22.21 -1.52
C LEU A 45 -11.61 -22.50 -1.39
N PRO A 46 -11.97 -23.71 -0.89
CA PRO A 46 -13.34 -24.00 -0.52
C PRO A 46 -13.87 -22.95 0.47
N PRO A 47 -15.12 -22.49 0.33
CA PRO A 47 -15.71 -21.57 1.29
C PRO A 47 -15.60 -22.12 2.73
N PRO A 48 -15.24 -21.29 3.71
CA PRO A 48 -15.14 -21.76 5.08
C PRO A 48 -16.51 -22.23 5.59
N GLY A 49 -16.50 -23.33 6.33
CA GLY A 49 -17.70 -23.84 6.99
C GLY A 49 -18.12 -23.00 8.20
N PRO A 50 -19.26 -23.36 8.84
CA PRO A 50 -19.66 -22.76 10.11
C PRO A 50 -18.53 -22.80 11.16
N PRO A 51 -18.36 -21.76 11.99
CA PRO A 51 -19.29 -20.63 12.22
C PRO A 51 -19.02 -19.39 11.33
N VAL A 52 -18.23 -19.50 10.26
CA VAL A 52 -17.89 -18.34 9.42
C VAL A 52 -19.09 -17.91 8.59
N ALA A 53 -19.63 -16.73 8.88
CA ALA A 53 -20.82 -16.19 8.20
C ALA A 53 -20.49 -15.25 7.04
N THR A 54 -19.31 -14.61 7.06
CA THR A 54 -18.91 -13.65 6.01
C THR A 54 -17.39 -13.54 5.96
N VAL A 55 -16.84 -13.44 4.75
CA VAL A 55 -15.40 -13.28 4.48
C VAL A 55 -15.19 -11.98 3.72
N TYR A 56 -14.27 -11.14 4.21
CA TYR A 56 -13.92 -9.90 3.55
C TYR A 56 -12.49 -10.02 3.00
N ALA A 57 -12.29 -9.59 1.75
CA ALA A 57 -10.99 -9.51 1.10
C ALA A 57 -10.67 -8.05 0.74
N PRO A 58 -10.04 -7.26 1.63
CA PRO A 58 -9.77 -5.85 1.39
C PRO A 58 -8.90 -5.59 0.16
N LEU A 59 -8.04 -6.54 -0.21
CA LEU A 59 -7.23 -6.45 -1.43
C LEU A 59 -8.06 -6.56 -2.72
N GLU A 60 -9.36 -6.90 -2.64
CA GLU A 60 -10.26 -6.83 -3.79
C GLU A 60 -10.99 -5.48 -3.83
N TYR A 61 -11.66 -5.09 -2.75
CA TYR A 61 -12.53 -3.91 -2.76
C TYR A 61 -11.82 -2.60 -2.38
N ALA A 62 -10.66 -2.64 -1.72
CA ALA A 62 -9.84 -1.49 -1.36
C ALA A 62 -8.48 -1.53 -2.08
N TRP A 63 -8.46 -2.10 -3.29
CA TRP A 63 -7.24 -2.29 -4.07
C TRP A 63 -6.56 -0.97 -4.46
N GLU A 64 -7.34 0.05 -4.86
CA GLU A 64 -6.77 1.35 -5.25
C GLU A 64 -5.93 2.01 -4.14
N PRO A 65 -6.45 2.24 -2.92
CA PRO A 65 -5.65 2.80 -1.84
C PRO A 65 -4.52 1.86 -1.39
N HIS A 66 -4.70 0.54 -1.48
CA HIS A 66 -3.61 -0.39 -1.20
C HIS A 66 -2.45 -0.24 -2.21
N CYS A 67 -2.76 -0.15 -3.51
CA CYS A 67 -1.77 0.13 -4.55
C CYS A 67 -1.06 1.47 -4.35
N ASP A 68 -1.79 2.53 -4.00
CA ASP A 68 -1.21 3.85 -3.71
C ASP A 68 -0.24 3.76 -2.52
N PHE A 69 -0.61 3.06 -1.44
CA PHE A 69 0.26 2.79 -0.31
C PHE A 69 1.54 2.04 -0.72
N VAL A 70 1.42 0.93 -1.43
CA VAL A 70 2.59 0.12 -1.83
C VAL A 70 3.51 0.89 -2.76
N ARG A 71 3.00 1.56 -3.79
CA ARG A 71 3.82 2.36 -4.71
C ARG A 71 4.51 3.53 -4.02
N ARG A 72 3.86 4.12 -3.00
CA ARG A 72 4.44 5.23 -2.24
C ARG A 72 5.57 4.79 -1.31
N TYR A 73 5.45 3.63 -0.65
CA TYR A 73 6.36 3.25 0.44
C TYR A 73 7.26 2.04 0.14
N CYS A 74 6.98 1.26 -0.91
CA CYS A 74 7.74 0.07 -1.32
C CYS A 74 8.67 0.34 -2.52
N ARG A 75 9.33 1.50 -2.52
CA ARG A 75 10.35 1.90 -3.49
C ARG A 75 11.70 1.27 -3.08
N GLY A 76 11.98 0.06 -3.49
CA GLY A 76 13.25 -0.60 -3.15
C GLY A 76 13.26 -1.44 -1.86
N PRO A 77 14.36 -2.18 -1.61
CA PRO A 77 14.46 -3.24 -0.62
C PRO A 77 14.34 -2.73 0.82
N LYS A 78 13.73 -3.54 1.71
CA LYS A 78 13.56 -3.22 3.13
C LYS A 78 14.35 -4.21 3.99
N ALA A 79 15.16 -3.71 4.91
CA ALA A 79 15.89 -4.54 5.87
C ALA A 79 14.98 -5.16 6.96
N VAL A 80 13.82 -4.55 7.20
CA VAL A 80 12.87 -4.96 8.23
C VAL A 80 11.47 -5.05 7.61
N LEU A 81 10.75 -6.13 7.92
CA LEU A 81 9.35 -6.31 7.60
C LEU A 81 8.55 -6.44 8.89
N PHE A 82 7.61 -5.52 9.10
CA PHE A 82 6.60 -5.66 10.15
C PHE A 82 5.44 -6.50 9.61
N LEU A 83 5.10 -7.57 10.31
CA LEU A 83 4.07 -8.52 9.88
C LEU A 83 2.98 -8.66 10.95
N GLY A 84 1.77 -8.20 10.62
CA GLY A 84 0.57 -8.45 11.41
C GLY A 84 -0.06 -9.81 11.08
N MET A 85 -1.15 -10.15 11.77
CA MET A 85 -1.89 -11.39 11.50
C MET A 85 -2.85 -11.24 10.31
N ASN A 86 -3.81 -10.33 10.40
CA ASN A 86 -4.88 -10.14 9.42
C ASN A 86 -5.58 -8.78 9.59
N PRO A 87 -6.37 -8.32 8.62
CA PRO A 87 -7.10 -7.05 8.70
C PRO A 87 -8.01 -6.94 9.93
N GLY A 88 -7.88 -5.84 10.66
CA GLY A 88 -8.87 -5.41 11.64
C GLY A 88 -10.08 -4.74 10.98
N PRO A 89 -11.26 -4.74 11.63
CA PRO A 89 -12.51 -4.28 11.02
C PRO A 89 -12.59 -2.76 10.82
N PHE A 90 -11.75 -1.96 11.50
CA PHE A 90 -11.80 -0.49 11.42
C PHE A 90 -10.54 0.15 10.84
N GLY A 91 -9.47 -0.61 10.62
CA GLY A 91 -8.31 -0.17 9.85
C GLY A 91 -8.28 -0.81 8.47
N MET A 92 -7.48 -1.86 8.26
CA MET A 92 -7.22 -2.38 6.91
C MET A 92 -8.49 -2.84 6.15
N ALA A 93 -9.51 -3.36 6.83
CA ALA A 93 -10.79 -3.69 6.18
C ALA A 93 -11.58 -2.45 5.68
N GLN A 94 -11.18 -1.25 6.10
CA GLN A 94 -11.76 0.01 5.65
C GLN A 94 -10.87 0.69 4.61
N THR A 95 -9.55 0.54 4.74
CA THR A 95 -8.59 1.41 4.05
C THR A 95 -7.72 0.69 3.02
N GLY A 96 -7.62 -0.64 3.09
CA GLY A 96 -6.65 -1.42 2.31
C GLY A 96 -5.22 -1.33 2.83
N VAL A 97 -4.93 -0.52 3.87
CA VAL A 97 -3.58 -0.32 4.40
C VAL A 97 -3.37 -1.16 5.68
N PRO A 98 -2.26 -1.92 5.81
CA PRO A 98 -1.94 -2.67 7.03
C PRO A 98 -1.86 -1.75 8.26
N VAL A 99 -2.52 -2.16 9.36
CA VAL A 99 -2.65 -1.33 10.59
C VAL A 99 -3.19 0.08 10.27
N GLY A 100 -4.04 0.18 9.23
CA GLY A 100 -4.38 1.43 8.60
C GLY A 100 -5.65 2.08 9.15
N GLU A 101 -5.58 2.67 10.34
CA GLU A 101 -6.64 3.55 10.85
C GLU A 101 -6.91 4.73 9.87
N ALA A 102 -8.19 5.02 9.62
CA ALA A 102 -8.61 5.87 8.50
C ALA A 102 -8.04 7.30 8.53
N TRP A 103 -7.93 7.92 9.72
CA TRP A 103 -7.34 9.24 9.84
C TRP A 103 -5.85 9.21 9.52
N HIS A 104 -5.08 8.28 10.09
CA HIS A 104 -3.64 8.18 9.80
C HIS A 104 -3.37 7.86 8.32
N VAL A 105 -4.16 6.98 7.72
CA VAL A 105 -4.04 6.65 6.29
C VAL A 105 -4.24 7.88 5.41
N ARG A 106 -5.28 8.68 5.69
CA ARG A 106 -5.63 9.84 4.86
C ARG A 106 -4.76 11.07 5.17
N GLU A 107 -4.53 11.37 6.43
CA GLU A 107 -3.91 12.63 6.86
C GLU A 107 -2.40 12.53 7.04
N TRP A 108 -1.88 11.37 7.44
CA TRP A 108 -0.45 11.18 7.65
C TRP A 108 0.22 10.46 6.48
N LEU A 109 -0.27 9.27 6.12
CA LEU A 109 0.27 8.51 4.98
C LEU A 109 -0.12 9.10 3.63
N ARG A 110 -1.12 10.00 3.59
CA ARG A 110 -1.62 10.66 2.37
C ARG A 110 -2.01 9.67 1.26
N VAL A 111 -2.55 8.53 1.66
CA VAL A 111 -3.04 7.49 0.75
C VAL A 111 -4.46 7.84 0.28
N THR A 112 -4.70 7.64 -1.00
CA THR A 112 -5.96 7.96 -1.69
C THR A 112 -6.40 6.81 -2.59
N GLY A 113 -7.68 6.78 -2.96
CA GLY A 113 -8.25 5.77 -3.85
C GLY A 113 -9.68 5.44 -3.49
N ALA A 114 -10.40 4.79 -4.41
CA ALA A 114 -11.75 4.31 -4.16
C ALA A 114 -11.72 3.05 -3.29
N VAL A 115 -12.61 3.02 -2.30
CA VAL A 115 -12.94 1.80 -1.54
C VAL A 115 -14.35 1.39 -1.93
N LEU A 116 -14.45 0.24 -2.59
CA LEU A 116 -15.69 -0.39 -2.99
C LEU A 116 -16.27 -1.21 -1.83
N LYS A 117 -17.44 -1.82 -2.06
CA LYS A 117 -18.07 -2.73 -1.10
C LYS A 117 -17.68 -4.18 -1.40
N PRO A 118 -17.48 -5.03 -0.37
CA PRO A 118 -17.41 -6.47 -0.61
C PRO A 118 -18.76 -6.99 -1.11
N PRO A 119 -18.80 -8.15 -1.78
CA PRO A 119 -20.06 -8.71 -2.32
C PRO A 119 -21.15 -8.94 -1.28
N GLN A 120 -20.75 -9.21 -0.03
CA GLN A 120 -21.66 -9.38 1.10
C GLN A 120 -21.09 -8.67 2.32
N GLU A 121 -21.90 -7.80 2.94
CA GLU A 121 -21.56 -7.14 4.20
C GLU A 121 -22.39 -7.70 5.36
N HIS A 122 -21.75 -7.96 6.49
CA HIS A 122 -22.48 -8.15 7.74
C HIS A 122 -22.97 -6.78 8.25
N PRO A 123 -24.24 -6.61 8.65
CA PRO A 123 -24.80 -5.30 9.04
C PRO A 123 -24.04 -4.58 10.16
N LYS A 124 -23.42 -5.32 11.08
CA LYS A 124 -22.59 -4.77 12.18
C LYS A 124 -21.13 -4.47 11.80
N ARG A 125 -20.73 -4.73 10.55
CA ARG A 125 -19.36 -4.54 10.03
C ARG A 125 -19.39 -3.95 8.61
N PRO A 126 -20.00 -2.77 8.41
CA PRO A 126 -19.97 -2.13 7.10
C PRO A 126 -18.57 -1.61 6.77
N VAL A 127 -18.22 -1.63 5.48
CA VAL A 127 -17.07 -0.96 4.89
C VAL A 127 -17.47 0.46 4.50
N LEU A 128 -16.93 1.44 5.20
CA LEU A 128 -17.18 2.88 5.03
C LEU A 128 -16.02 3.61 4.36
N GLY A 129 -14.92 2.89 4.07
CA GLY A 129 -13.76 3.42 3.35
C GLY A 129 -12.86 4.33 4.20
N LEU A 130 -12.09 5.18 3.52
CA LEU A 130 -11.19 6.19 4.11
C LEU A 130 -11.91 7.29 4.94
N ARG A 131 -13.24 7.22 5.04
CA ARG A 131 -14.08 8.10 5.88
C ARG A 131 -14.74 7.34 7.03
N CYS A 132 -14.32 6.12 7.32
CA CYS A 132 -14.79 5.39 8.49
C CYS A 132 -14.58 6.25 9.76
N PRO A 133 -15.64 6.56 10.53
CA PRO A 133 -15.53 7.43 11.71
C PRO A 133 -15.00 6.69 12.95
N ARG A 134 -14.78 5.38 12.85
CA ARG A 134 -14.32 4.54 13.94
C ARG A 134 -12.81 4.39 13.86
N ALA A 135 -12.13 4.70 14.96
CA ALA A 135 -10.70 4.44 15.09
C ALA A 135 -10.44 2.95 15.36
N GLU A 136 -9.38 2.42 14.76
CA GLU A 136 -8.73 1.18 15.19
C GLU A 136 -7.67 1.53 16.24
N VAL A 137 -7.68 0.83 17.38
CA VAL A 137 -6.81 1.14 18.53
C VAL A 137 -5.47 0.38 18.48
N SER A 138 -5.45 -0.73 17.74
CA SER A 138 -4.30 -1.62 17.59
C SER A 138 -3.08 -0.96 16.95
#